data_AF-A0A1M4MH37-F1
#
_entry.id   AF-A0A1M4MH37-F1
#
_cell.length_a   1.000
_cell.length_b   1.000
_cell.length_c   1.000
_cell.angle_alpha   90.00
_cell.angle_beta   90.00
_cell.angle_gamma   90.00
#
_symmetry.space_group_name_H-M   'P 1'
#
loop_
_entity.id
_entity.type
_entity.pdbx_description
1 polymer ?
#
loop_
_entity_poly.entity_id
_entity_poly.type
_entity_poly.pdbx_seq_one_letter_code
_entity_poly.pdbx_strand_id
1 'polypeptide(L)'
;MIGEFETLQRQAMMVEIEEIIQATPDYTDVREALRSRNFIPERDEEKIAIWVQPELEIFVLLQINLGGGYAGYRVASYADLEESEGGPAGFNAR
;
A
#
# COMPACT_ATOMS: atom_id res chain seq x y z
N MET A 1 8.55 0.97 -25.16
CA MET A 1 7.87 2.25 -24.87
C MET A 1 6.55 2.10 -24.11
N ILE A 2 5.97 0.89 -23.94
CA ILE A 2 4.73 0.70 -23.14
C ILE A 2 5.06 0.50 -21.65
N GLY A 3 6.06 -0.34 -21.33
CA GLY A 3 6.43 -0.60 -19.93
C GLY A 3 6.90 0.62 -19.12
N GLU A 4 7.46 1.65 -19.76
CA GLU A 4 7.98 2.83 -19.06
C GLU A 4 6.87 3.77 -18.56
N PHE A 5 5.72 3.80 -19.25
CA PHE A 5 4.54 4.55 -18.79
C PHE A 5 3.83 3.82 -17.66
N GLU A 6 3.74 2.49 -17.73
CA GLU A 6 3.17 1.65 -16.68
C GLU A 6 4.00 1.74 -15.39
N THR A 7 5.34 1.76 -15.49
CA THR A 7 6.21 1.98 -14.32
C THR A 7 6.04 3.35 -13.70
N LEU A 8 5.92 4.41 -14.51
CA LEU A 8 5.72 5.77 -13.99
C LEU A 8 4.35 5.92 -13.32
N GLN A 9 3.30 5.36 -13.92
CA GLN A 9 1.96 5.38 -13.34
C GLN A 9 1.91 4.60 -12.02
N ARG A 10 2.57 3.43 -11.96
CA ARG A 10 2.71 2.62 -10.76
C ARG A 10 3.43 3.39 -9.65
N GLN A 11 4.59 3.97 -9.96
CA GLN A 11 5.37 4.75 -8.99
C GLN A 11 4.60 5.97 -8.48
N ALA A 12 3.90 6.69 -9.37
CA ALA A 12 3.06 7.82 -8.98
C ALA A 12 1.93 7.38 -8.02
N MET A 13 1.27 6.26 -8.32
CA MET A 13 0.24 5.69 -7.45
C MET A 13 0.83 5.28 -6.09
N MET A 14 1.99 4.63 -6.07
CA MET A 14 2.65 4.23 -4.83
C MET A 14 2.92 5.43 -3.92
N VAL A 15 3.57 6.48 -4.46
CA VAL A 15 3.86 7.71 -3.72
C VAL A 15 2.58 8.37 -3.20
N GLU A 16 1.54 8.44 -4.04
CA GLU A 16 0.26 9.04 -3.65
C GLU A 16 -0.39 8.28 -2.47
N ILE A 17 -0.33 6.94 -2.47
CA ILE A 17 -0.81 6.13 -1.35
C ILE A 17 0.03 6.37 -0.09
N GLU A 18 1.36 6.43 -0.21
CA GLU A 18 2.23 6.72 0.93
C GLU A 18 1.92 8.09 1.54
N GLU A 19 1.68 9.11 0.71
CA GLU A 19 1.27 10.43 1.19
C GLU A 19 -0.09 10.40 1.90
N ILE A 20 -1.06 9.65 1.39
CA ILE A 20 -2.38 9.47 2.02
C ILE A 20 -2.23 8.83 3.41
N ILE A 21 -1.42 7.78 3.53
CA ILE A 21 -1.17 7.07 4.80
C ILE A 21 -0.40 7.96 5.80
N GLN A 22 0.54 8.77 5.32
CA GLN A 22 1.29 9.69 6.16
C GLN A 22 0.40 10.84 6.65
N ALA A 23 -0.35 11.46 5.74
CA ALA A 23 -1.24 12.58 6.03
C ALA A 23 -2.40 12.21 6.94
N THR A 24 -2.87 10.95 6.88
CA THR A 24 -4.09 10.54 7.54
C THR A 24 -3.80 9.56 8.68
N PRO A 25 -4.22 9.84 9.93
CA PRO A 25 -4.01 8.93 11.04
C PRO A 25 -5.03 7.83 11.22
N ASP A 26 -6.18 7.93 10.56
CA ASP A 26 -7.27 6.99 10.70
C ASP A 26 -7.36 6.05 9.48
N TYR A 27 -7.45 4.76 9.75
CA TYR A 27 -7.58 3.73 8.72
C TYR A 27 -8.86 3.84 7.89
N THR A 28 -9.93 4.39 8.44
CA THR A 28 -11.21 4.54 7.74
C THR A 28 -11.06 5.45 6.51
N ASP A 29 -10.37 6.58 6.66
CA ASP A 29 -10.13 7.52 5.56
C ASP A 29 -9.20 6.93 4.50
N VAL A 30 -8.14 6.22 4.92
CA VAL A 30 -7.24 5.52 3.98
C VAL A 30 -7.97 4.43 3.22
N ARG A 31 -8.87 3.69 3.88
CA ARG A 31 -9.73 2.69 3.25
C ARG A 31 -10.60 3.30 2.15
N GLU A 32 -11.23 4.44 2.42
CA GLU A 32 -12.06 5.14 1.44
C GLU A 32 -11.24 5.60 0.24
N ALA A 33 -10.05 6.16 0.49
CA ALA A 33 -9.13 6.62 -0.54
C ALA A 33 -8.62 5.48 -1.43
N LEU A 34 -8.32 4.32 -0.84
CA LEU A 34 -7.92 3.10 -1.56
C LEU A 34 -9.06 2.57 -2.42
N ARG A 35 -10.28 2.46 -1.87
CA ARG A 35 -11.46 2.05 -2.63
C ARG A 35 -11.74 2.94 -3.84
N SER A 36 -11.58 4.26 -3.68
CA SER A 36 -11.77 5.21 -4.79
C SER A 36 -10.77 5.01 -5.94
N ARG A 37 -9.67 4.30 -5.70
CA ARG A 37 -8.57 4.05 -6.65
C ARG A 37 -8.55 2.61 -7.18
N ASN A 38 -9.66 1.90 -7.04
CA ASN A 38 -9.82 0.50 -7.44
C ASN A 38 -8.91 -0.48 -6.68
N PHE A 39 -8.44 -0.12 -5.47
CA PHE A 39 -7.83 -1.12 -4.61
C PHE A 39 -8.91 -2.01 -4.02
N ILE A 40 -8.61 -3.31 -3.99
CA ILE A 40 -9.47 -4.38 -3.50
C ILE A 40 -8.90 -4.84 -2.15
N PRO A 41 -9.74 -4.95 -1.10
CA PRO A 41 -9.29 -5.51 0.16
C PRO A 41 -9.10 -7.02 0.01
N GLU A 42 -7.88 -7.50 0.13
CA GLU A 42 -7.61 -8.94 0.30
C GLU A 42 -7.78 -9.36 1.76
N ARG A 43 -7.41 -8.47 2.68
CA ARG A 43 -7.49 -8.69 4.11
C ARG A 43 -7.84 -7.39 4.80
N ASP A 44 -8.87 -7.39 5.63
CA ASP A 44 -9.32 -6.19 6.35
C ASP A 44 -9.59 -6.61 7.81
N GLU A 45 -8.52 -6.86 8.56
CA GLU A 45 -8.58 -7.27 9.96
C GLU A 45 -8.15 -6.14 10.89
N GLU A 46 -8.62 -6.17 12.13
CA GLU A 46 -8.39 -5.12 13.15
C GLU A 46 -6.90 -4.85 13.48
N LYS A 47 -6.00 -5.76 13.08
CA LYS A 47 -4.55 -5.66 13.30
C LYS A 47 -3.75 -5.50 12.00
N ILE A 48 -4.33 -5.88 10.87
CA ILE A 48 -3.65 -5.88 9.58
C ILE A 48 -4.65 -5.73 8.45
N ALA A 49 -4.39 -4.79 7.56
CA ALA A 49 -5.11 -4.63 6.32
C ALA A 49 -4.18 -4.81 5.13
N ILE A 50 -4.63 -5.55 4.13
CA ILE A 50 -3.93 -5.81 2.87
C ILE A 50 -4.87 -5.41 1.75
N TRP A 51 -4.40 -4.48 0.91
CA TRP A 51 -5.09 -3.99 -0.26
C TRP A 51 -4.25 -4.23 -1.48
N VAL A 52 -4.89 -4.63 -2.57
CA VAL A 52 -4.22 -4.89 -3.84
C VAL A 52 -4.88 -4.11 -4.95
N GLN A 53 -4.08 -3.61 -5.88
CA GLN A 53 -4.55 -3.05 -7.11
C GLN A 53 -4.02 -3.91 -8.27
N PRO A 54 -4.87 -4.75 -8.86
CA PRO A 54 -4.42 -5.71 -9.87
C PRO A 54 -3.96 -5.04 -11.18
N GLU A 55 -4.45 -3.84 -11.48
CA GLU A 55 -4.12 -3.14 -12.73
C GLU A 55 -2.67 -2.64 -12.80
N LEU A 56 -2.13 -2.12 -11.69
CA LEU A 56 -0.73 -1.66 -11.63
C LEU A 56 0.15 -2.63 -10.84
N GLU A 57 -0.41 -3.76 -10.41
CA GLU A 57 0.28 -4.78 -9.62
C GLU A 57 0.91 -4.17 -8.36
N ILE A 58 0.13 -3.36 -7.64
CA ILE A 58 0.54 -2.73 -6.38
C ILE A 58 -0.15 -3.45 -5.23
N PHE A 59 0.57 -3.65 -4.14
CA PHE A 59 0.01 -4.08 -2.87
C PHE A 59 0.37 -3.09 -1.75
N VAL A 60 -0.57 -2.92 -0.84
CA VAL A 60 -0.48 -2.03 0.31
C VAL A 60 -0.78 -2.85 1.55
N LEU A 61 0.17 -2.90 2.46
CA LEU A 61 0.05 -3.54 3.75
C LEU A 61 0.06 -2.48 4.84
N LEU A 62 -0.99 -2.47 5.66
CA LEU A 62 -1.16 -1.56 6.77
C LEU A 62 -1.18 -2.38 8.06
N GLN A 63 -0.26 -2.10 8.98
CA GLN A 63 -0.28 -2.67 10.32
C GLN A 63 -1.01 -1.69 11.24
N ILE A 64 -2.10 -2.14 11.83
CA ILE A 64 -2.98 -1.31 12.67
C ILE A 64 -2.63 -1.57 14.13
N ASN A 65 -2.41 -0.50 14.90
CA ASN A 65 -2.22 -0.55 16.34
C ASN A 65 -3.57 -0.68 17.06
N LEU A 66 -3.54 -1.32 18.24
CA LEU A 66 -4.66 -1.37 19.19
C LEU A 66 -4.91 0.05 19.74
N GLY A 67 -5.65 0.85 18.97
CA GLY A 67 -5.84 2.29 19.21
C GLY A 67 -6.26 3.08 17.96
N GLY A 68 -6.36 2.43 16.78
CA GLY A 68 -6.89 3.02 15.55
C GLY A 68 -5.84 3.68 14.64
N GLY A 69 -4.65 3.96 15.17
CA GLY A 69 -3.50 4.42 14.37
C GLY A 69 -2.70 3.29 13.73
N TYR A 70 -1.70 3.64 12.94
CA TYR A 70 -0.81 2.68 12.28
C TYR A 70 0.44 2.38 13.12
N ALA A 71 0.84 1.11 13.15
CA ALA A 71 2.15 0.68 13.64
C ALA A 71 3.22 0.81 12.55
N GLY A 72 2.80 0.67 11.29
CA GLY A 72 3.64 0.80 10.12
C GLY A 72 2.84 0.47 8.86
N TYR A 73 3.42 0.77 7.72
CA TYR A 73 2.83 0.48 6.42
C TYR A 73 3.90 0.03 5.43
N ARG A 74 3.47 -0.61 4.35
CA ARG A 74 4.33 -0.94 3.21
C ARG A 74 3.51 -0.80 1.94
N VAL A 75 4.03 -0.02 1.00
CA VAL A 75 3.48 0.10 -0.35
C VAL A 75 4.55 -0.40 -1.31
N ALA A 76 4.24 -1.42 -2.09
CA ALA A 76 5.20 -2.01 -3.01
C ALA A 76 4.48 -2.62 -4.22
N SER A 77 5.24 -2.91 -5.27
CA SER A 77 4.73 -3.61 -6.44
C SER A 77 5.13 -5.08 -6.42
N TYR A 78 4.43 -5.94 -7.15
CA TYR A 78 4.84 -7.35 -7.26
C TYR A 78 6.23 -7.52 -7.90
N ALA A 79 6.61 -6.64 -8.82
CA ALA A 79 7.97 -6.61 -9.38
C ALA A 79 9.05 -6.32 -8.31
N ASP A 80 8.76 -5.44 -7.35
CA ASP A 80 9.66 -5.09 -6.23
C ASP A 80 9.80 -6.26 -5.23
N LEU A 81 8.76 -7.08 -5.08
CA LEU A 81 8.80 -8.30 -4.26
C LEU A 81 9.69 -9.38 -4.88
N GLU A 82 9.69 -9.54 -6.20
CA GLU A 82 10.52 -10.54 -6.89
C GLU A 82 12.01 -10.17 -6.90
N GLU A 83 12.36 -8.88 -6.93
CA GLU A 83 13.75 -8.44 -6.77
C GLU A 83 14.29 -8.59 -5.33
N SER A 84 13.40 -8.68 -4.33
CA SER A 84 13.75 -8.92 -2.93
C SER A 84 13.71 -10.42 -2.55
N GLU A 85 14.48 -11.28 -3.22
CA GLU A 85 14.83 -12.63 -2.71
C GLU A 85 15.81 -12.56 -1.50
N GLY A 86 15.58 -11.62 -0.58
CA GLY A 86 16.47 -11.22 0.51
C GLY A 86 15.74 -10.72 1.75
N GLY A 87 14.58 -11.31 2.08
CA GLY A 87 13.87 -11.09 3.35
C GLY A 87 12.91 -9.89 3.36
N PRO A 88 11.94 -9.86 4.29
CA PRO A 88 10.91 -8.83 4.34
C PRO A 88 11.54 -7.49 4.75
N ALA A 89 11.92 -6.69 3.75
CA ALA A 89 12.29 -5.29 3.94
C ALA A 89 11.19 -4.57 4.75
N GLY A 90 11.64 -3.84 5.77
CA GLY A 90 10.83 -3.40 6.90
C GLY A 90 9.63 -2.53 6.53
N PHE A 91 8.64 -2.53 7.41
CA PHE A 91 7.56 -1.56 7.37
C PHE A 91 8.13 -0.15 7.50
N ASN A 92 7.60 0.79 6.70
CA ASN A 92 7.79 2.20 6.95
C ASN A 92 7.08 2.54 8.27
N ALA A 93 7.86 2.99 9.24
CA ALA A 93 7.32 3.49 10.50
C ALA A 93 6.66 4.85 10.25
N ARG A 94 5.55 5.09 10.95
CA ARG A 94 4.82 6.36 10.90
C ARG A 94 5.30 7.31 11.99
#